data_AF-A0A2E4YXG6-F1
#
_entry.id   AF-A0A2E4YXG6-F1
#
_cell.length_a   1.000
_cell.length_b   1.000
_cell.length_c   1.000
_cell.angle_alpha   90.00
_cell.angle_beta   90.00
_cell.angle_gamma   90.00
#
_symmetry.space_group_name_H-M   'P 1'
#
loop_
_entity.id
_entity.type
_entity.pdbx_description
1 polymer ?
#
loop_
_entity_poly.entity_id
_entity_poly.type
_entity_poly.pdbx_seq_one_letter_code
_entity_poly.pdbx_strand_id
1 'polypeptide(L)'
;MVGHWEVERRFLAGEGAPDSDPMHIIQVYLELHDLKISHGRLHHQKHGIIADFGNLGEEVEGLLTGDEYSIVRIRKIGDEFLCGVKGRMVEGRRKEFEIRTLFDPNQIREGSALVEKTRCLWKGEDGLIWEIDRYIRPQLDIILAEVELDYIEQSINLPDWIIEEVTYDPRFTNSELAKLTMSAGGGI
;
A
#
# COMPACT_ATOMS: atom_id res chain seq x y z
N MET A 1 27.61 1.81 -4.97
CA MET A 1 26.26 1.29 -5.24
C MET A 1 25.31 2.43 -4.93
N VAL A 2 24.94 3.23 -5.93
CA VAL A 2 24.05 4.39 -5.75
C VAL A 2 22.64 3.83 -5.74
N GLY A 3 21.91 3.99 -4.64
CA GLY A 3 20.51 3.56 -4.59
C GLY A 3 19.73 4.26 -5.70
N HIS A 4 19.00 3.48 -6.49
CA HIS A 4 18.01 4.02 -7.40
C HIS A 4 16.87 4.57 -6.53
N TRP A 5 16.44 5.79 -6.83
CA TRP A 5 15.25 6.37 -6.24
C TRP A 5 14.07 5.79 -7.01
N GLU A 6 13.21 5.00 -6.36
CA GLU A 6 11.86 4.82 -6.90
C GLU A 6 11.14 6.15 -6.69
N VAL A 7 10.89 6.87 -7.78
CA VAL A 7 10.19 8.15 -7.71
C VAL A 7 8.76 7.89 -8.13
N GLU A 8 7.88 7.75 -7.15
CA GLU A 8 6.44 7.71 -7.38
C GLU A 8 5.90 9.14 -7.34
N ARG A 9 5.12 9.53 -8.36
CA ARG A 9 4.29 10.73 -8.32
C ARG A 9 2.82 10.33 -8.21
N ARG A 10 2.07 11.08 -7.40
CA ARG A 10 0.66 10.81 -7.10
C ARG A 10 -0.19 12.04 -7.40
N PHE A 11 -1.36 11.80 -7.98
CA PHE A 11 -2.28 12.84 -8.40
C PHE A 11 -3.72 12.50 -8.00
N LEU A 12 -4.51 13.52 -7.66
CA LEU A 12 -5.96 13.42 -7.68
C LEU A 12 -6.45 13.37 -9.12
N ALA A 13 -7.38 12.47 -9.39
CA ALA A 13 -7.98 12.29 -10.71
C ALA A 13 -9.49 12.52 -10.66
N GLY A 14 -10.05 12.98 -11.78
CA GLY A 14 -11.49 13.14 -11.96
C GLY A 14 -12.19 11.87 -12.46
N GLU A 15 -13.52 11.92 -12.52
CA GLU A 15 -14.36 10.80 -12.97
C GLU A 15 -14.05 10.31 -14.40
N GLY A 16 -13.43 11.16 -15.22
CA GLY A 16 -13.00 10.81 -16.58
C GLY A 16 -11.77 9.90 -16.65
N ALA A 17 -11.16 9.54 -15.51
CA ALA A 17 -10.04 8.62 -15.49
C ALA A 17 -10.43 7.24 -16.05
N PRO A 18 -9.53 6.54 -16.77
CA PRO A 18 -9.75 5.17 -17.24
C PRO A 18 -10.10 4.18 -16.11
N ASP A 19 -10.92 3.16 -16.41
CA ASP A 19 -11.35 2.11 -15.46
C ASP A 19 -11.44 0.71 -16.09
N SER A 20 -10.62 0.44 -17.11
CA SER A 20 -10.68 -0.82 -17.85
C SER A 20 -10.00 -1.95 -17.08
N ASP A 21 -10.68 -3.10 -16.97
CA ASP A 21 -10.17 -4.32 -16.31
C ASP A 21 -9.70 -4.08 -14.86
N PRO A 22 -10.57 -3.55 -13.98
CA PRO A 22 -10.18 -3.20 -12.63
C PRO A 22 -9.91 -4.44 -11.77
N MET A 23 -8.77 -4.41 -11.08
CA MET A 23 -8.42 -5.38 -10.05
C MET A 23 -8.95 -4.91 -8.70
N HIS A 24 -9.73 -5.76 -8.01
CA HIS A 24 -10.14 -5.47 -6.63
C HIS A 24 -8.99 -5.69 -5.67
N ILE A 25 -8.75 -4.71 -4.81
CA ILE A 25 -7.67 -4.71 -3.83
C ILE A 25 -8.25 -4.45 -2.44
N ILE A 26 -7.93 -5.32 -1.51
CA ILE A 26 -8.15 -5.11 -0.07
C ILE A 26 -6.78 -5.09 0.59
N GLN A 27 -6.49 -4.05 1.37
CA GLN A 27 -5.23 -3.94 2.09
C GLN A 27 -5.50 -3.59 3.55
N VAL A 28 -5.06 -4.47 4.45
CA VAL A 28 -5.19 -4.29 5.90
C VAL A 28 -3.82 -4.01 6.49
N TYR A 29 -3.74 -2.97 7.31
CA TYR A 29 -2.55 -2.58 8.06
C TYR A 29 -2.59 -3.20 9.45
N LEU A 30 -1.47 -3.78 9.87
CA LEU A 30 -1.36 -4.51 11.12
C LEU A 30 -0.62 -3.69 12.17
N GLU A 31 -1.12 -3.76 13.40
CA GLU A 31 -0.50 -3.13 14.55
C GLU A 31 0.77 -3.87 14.97
N LEU A 32 1.90 -3.16 15.06
CA LEU A 32 3.20 -3.78 15.36
C LEU A 32 3.20 -4.54 16.69
N HIS A 33 2.47 -4.05 17.69
CA HIS A 33 2.41 -4.70 19.01
C HIS A 33 1.71 -6.07 18.96
N ASP A 34 0.90 -6.32 17.94
CA ASP A 34 0.23 -7.61 17.71
C ASP A 34 1.10 -8.60 16.92
N LEU A 35 2.33 -8.20 16.54
CA LEU A 35 3.21 -8.98 15.69
C LEU A 35 4.44 -9.47 16.41
N LYS A 36 4.83 -10.72 16.10
CA LYS A 36 6.11 -11.30 16.48
C LYS A 36 6.64 -12.13 15.34
N ILE A 37 7.94 -12.06 15.09
CA ILE A 37 8.58 -12.96 14.13
C ILE A 37 9.46 -13.96 14.88
N SER A 38 9.45 -15.22 14.46
CA SER A 38 10.33 -16.24 15.01
C SER A 38 10.63 -17.28 13.93
N HIS A 39 11.91 -17.63 13.78
CA HIS A 39 12.35 -18.59 12.75
C HIS A 39 11.83 -18.25 11.33
N GLY A 40 11.82 -16.95 10.97
CA GLY A 40 11.32 -16.45 9.69
C GLY A 40 9.80 -16.37 9.55
N ARG A 41 9.03 -16.87 10.52
CA ARG A 41 7.56 -16.83 10.46
C ARG A 41 7.03 -15.63 11.22
N LEU A 42 6.21 -14.83 10.55
CA LEU A 42 5.49 -13.71 11.15
C LEU A 42 4.19 -14.22 11.77
N HIS A 43 4.03 -14.00 13.06
CA HIS A 43 2.88 -14.36 13.86
C HIS A 43 2.09 -13.13 14.27
N HIS A 44 0.78 -13.20 14.11
CA HIS A 44 -0.19 -12.29 14.72
C HIS A 44 -0.75 -12.91 16.01
N GLN A 45 -0.86 -12.12 17.09
CA GLN A 45 -1.26 -12.60 18.42
C GLN A 45 -2.56 -13.42 18.42
N LYS A 46 -3.58 -12.99 17.66
CA LYS A 46 -4.90 -13.65 17.61
C LYS A 46 -5.05 -14.69 16.49
N HIS A 47 -4.24 -14.59 15.43
CA HIS A 47 -4.48 -15.32 14.19
C HIS A 47 -3.36 -16.33 13.84
N GLY A 48 -2.30 -16.41 14.66
CA GLY A 48 -1.20 -17.33 14.42
C GLY A 48 -0.30 -16.87 13.28
N ILE A 49 0.21 -17.80 12.48
CA ILE A 49 1.16 -17.48 11.40
C ILE A 49 0.42 -16.78 10.25
N ILE A 50 0.90 -15.59 9.88
CA ILE A 50 0.33 -14.79 8.78
C ILE A 50 1.26 -14.69 7.57
N ALA A 51 2.55 -15.00 7.72
CA ALA A 51 3.50 -15.04 6.61
C ALA A 51 4.75 -15.85 6.98
N ASP A 52 5.45 -16.40 5.99
CA ASP A 52 6.74 -17.11 6.17
C ASP A 52 7.81 -16.46 5.27
N PHE A 53 8.66 -15.63 5.89
CA PHE A 53 9.75 -14.92 5.25
C PHE A 53 11.00 -15.79 5.05
N GLY A 54 11.02 -17.02 5.60
CA GLY A 54 12.15 -17.93 5.48
C GLY A 54 13.49 -17.25 5.82
N ASN A 55 14.40 -17.23 4.84
CA ASN A 55 15.74 -16.66 4.99
C ASN A 55 15.74 -15.12 5.17
N LEU A 56 14.66 -14.42 4.84
CA LEU A 56 14.51 -12.97 5.07
C LEU A 56 14.09 -12.64 6.51
N GLY A 57 13.85 -13.67 7.34
CA GLY A 57 13.33 -13.54 8.69
C GLY A 57 14.11 -12.61 9.60
N GLU A 58 15.44 -12.71 9.60
CA GLU A 58 16.31 -11.89 10.45
C GLU A 58 16.25 -10.40 10.07
N GLU A 59 16.22 -10.09 8.77
CA GLU A 59 16.11 -8.71 8.30
C GLU A 59 14.73 -8.10 8.60
N VAL A 60 13.67 -8.90 8.44
CA VAL A 60 12.31 -8.51 8.81
C VAL A 60 12.19 -8.28 10.31
N GLU A 61 12.77 -9.15 11.14
CA GLU A 61 12.84 -8.96 12.60
C GLU A 61 13.56 -7.67 12.98
N GLY A 62 14.67 -7.36 12.30
CA GLY A 62 15.39 -6.11 12.49
C GLY A 62 14.54 -4.88 12.20
N LEU A 63 13.64 -4.92 11.20
CA LEU A 63 12.69 -3.83 10.94
C LEU A 63 11.64 -3.73 12.04
N LEU A 64 11.02 -4.84 12.41
CA LEU A 64 9.91 -4.85 13.38
C LEU A 64 10.35 -4.46 14.80
N THR A 65 11.58 -4.81 15.19
CA THR A 65 12.09 -4.56 16.54
C THR A 65 12.91 -3.27 16.64
N GLY A 66 13.53 -2.83 15.54
CA GLY A 66 14.42 -1.66 15.50
C GLY A 66 13.73 -0.35 15.12
N ASP A 67 12.48 -0.40 14.65
CA ASP A 67 11.81 0.76 14.07
C ASP A 67 10.31 0.76 14.39
N GLU A 68 9.90 1.65 15.31
CA GLU A 68 8.48 1.84 15.69
C GLU A 68 7.62 2.39 14.54
N TYR A 69 8.23 2.92 13.47
CA TYR A 69 7.55 3.40 12.28
C TYR A 69 7.44 2.33 11.19
N SER A 70 7.80 1.08 11.51
CA SER A 70 7.60 -0.04 10.59
C SER A 70 6.13 -0.23 10.26
N ILE A 71 5.87 -0.56 9.01
CA ILE A 71 4.52 -0.78 8.48
C ILE A 71 4.43 -2.23 8.05
N VAL A 72 3.47 -2.95 8.61
CA VAL A 72 3.11 -4.30 8.17
C VAL A 72 1.73 -4.27 7.56
N ARG A 73 1.58 -4.90 6.40
CA ARG A 73 0.30 -5.00 5.69
C ARG A 73 0.08 -6.38 5.11
N ILE A 74 -1.18 -6.81 5.06
CA ILE A 74 -1.63 -7.91 4.22
C ILE A 74 -2.52 -7.34 3.12
N ARG A 75 -2.21 -7.66 1.87
CA ARG A 75 -2.92 -7.17 0.68
C ARG A 75 -3.47 -8.35 -0.12
N LYS A 76 -4.75 -8.31 -0.45
CA LYS A 76 -5.38 -9.14 -1.47
C LYS A 76 -5.40 -8.37 -2.78
N ILE A 77 -4.96 -9.01 -3.87
CA ILE A 77 -5.09 -8.51 -5.24
C ILE A 77 -5.69 -9.65 -6.07
N GLY A 78 -6.94 -9.51 -6.53
CA GLY A 78 -7.65 -10.64 -7.13
C GLY A 78 -7.69 -11.83 -6.16
N ASP A 79 -7.11 -12.97 -6.55
CA ASP A 79 -7.03 -14.19 -5.73
C ASP A 79 -5.68 -14.39 -5.01
N GLU A 80 -4.73 -13.47 -5.16
CA GLU A 80 -3.42 -13.54 -4.50
C GLU A 80 -3.39 -12.74 -3.20
N PHE A 81 -2.67 -13.24 -2.20
CA PHE A 81 -2.39 -12.52 -0.94
C PHE A 81 -0.90 -12.26 -0.78
N LEU A 82 -0.57 -11.05 -0.35
CA LEU A 82 0.79 -10.56 -0.18
C LEU A 82 0.94 -10.00 1.23
N CYS A 83 2.04 -10.35 1.90
CA CYS A 83 2.47 -9.74 3.15
C CYS A 83 3.64 -8.79 2.87
N GLY A 84 3.46 -7.51 3.19
CA GLY A 84 4.49 -6.49 3.05
C GLY A 84 4.97 -6.00 4.42
N VAL A 85 6.28 -5.89 4.58
CA VAL A 85 6.93 -5.25 5.74
C VAL A 85 7.83 -4.14 5.23
N LYS A 86 7.60 -2.91 5.69
CA LYS A 86 8.33 -1.72 5.29
C LYS A 86 8.93 -1.05 6.51
N GLY A 87 10.21 -0.71 6.48
CA GLY A 87 10.82 0.16 7.48
C GLY A 87 10.44 1.63 7.28
N ARG A 88 10.93 2.51 8.15
CA ARG A 88 10.77 3.95 8.00
C ARG A 88 11.37 4.46 6.69
N MET A 89 10.74 5.51 6.15
CA MET A 89 11.31 6.30 5.07
C MET A 89 12.42 7.21 5.61
N VAL A 90 13.63 7.10 5.07
CA VAL A 90 14.77 7.99 5.35
C VAL A 90 15.29 8.51 4.02
N GLU A 91 15.25 9.84 3.84
CA GLU A 91 15.72 10.49 2.61
C GLU A 91 15.17 9.80 1.35
N GLY A 92 13.84 9.61 1.29
CA GLY A 92 13.14 9.00 0.15
C GLY A 92 13.46 7.53 -0.14
N ARG A 93 14.11 6.82 0.79
CA ARG A 93 14.35 5.38 0.69
C ARG A 93 13.86 4.65 1.93
N ARG A 94 13.39 3.42 1.75
CA ARG A 94 13.10 2.50 2.85
C ARG A 94 13.46 1.09 2.45
N LYS A 95 13.77 0.25 3.44
CA LYS A 95 13.80 -1.19 3.23
C LYS A 95 12.36 -1.70 3.17
N GLU A 96 12.09 -2.57 2.22
CA GLU A 96 10.79 -3.19 2.03
C GLU A 96 10.97 -4.66 1.64
N PHE A 97 10.14 -5.52 2.21
CA PHE A 97 10.02 -6.93 1.86
C PHE A 97 8.56 -7.22 1.55
N GLU A 98 8.30 -7.88 0.44
CA GLU A 98 6.97 -8.35 0.08
C GLU A 98 7.05 -9.83 -0.35
N ILE A 99 6.19 -10.65 0.24
CA ILE A 99 6.11 -12.08 -0.06
C ILE A 99 4.66 -12.51 -0.25
N ARG A 100 4.45 -13.61 -0.96
CA ARG A 100 3.14 -14.28 -0.99
C ARG A 100 2.83 -14.89 0.37
N THR A 101 1.56 -14.87 0.73
CA THR A 101 1.02 -15.55 1.91
C THR A 101 -0.25 -16.31 1.56
N LEU A 102 -0.63 -17.26 2.40
CA LEU A 102 -1.94 -17.92 2.36
C LEU A 102 -2.95 -17.27 3.31
N PHE A 103 -2.55 -16.23 4.05
CA PHE A 103 -3.40 -15.55 4.99
C PHE A 103 -4.32 -14.54 4.29
N ASP A 104 -5.62 -14.83 4.26
CA ASP A 104 -6.63 -13.92 3.73
C ASP A 104 -6.80 -12.68 4.65
N PRO A 105 -6.55 -11.45 4.15
CA PRO A 105 -6.72 -10.22 4.95
C PRO A 105 -8.14 -10.01 5.48
N ASN A 106 -9.16 -10.64 4.91
CA ASN A 106 -10.53 -10.55 5.42
C ASN A 106 -10.67 -11.14 6.84
N GLN A 107 -9.78 -12.05 7.23
CA GLN A 107 -9.80 -12.67 8.57
C GLN A 107 -9.41 -11.69 9.69
N ILE A 108 -8.76 -10.57 9.36
CA ILE A 108 -8.28 -9.56 10.31
C ILE A 108 -8.85 -8.16 10.00
N ARG A 109 -9.89 -8.10 9.17
CA ARG A 109 -10.44 -6.84 8.66
C ARG A 109 -11.17 -6.02 9.72
N GLU A 110 -11.88 -6.68 10.63
CA GLU A 110 -12.67 -6.02 11.67
C GLU A 110 -11.77 -5.31 12.69
N GLY A 111 -12.01 -4.01 12.88
CA GLY A 111 -11.25 -3.19 13.83
C GLY A 111 -9.85 -2.76 13.36
N SER A 112 -9.44 -3.14 12.15
CA SER A 112 -8.13 -2.78 11.59
C SER A 112 -8.23 -1.58 10.64
N ALA A 113 -7.13 -0.83 10.52
CA ALA A 113 -6.99 0.15 9.45
C ALA A 113 -6.94 -0.56 8.08
N LEU A 114 -7.84 -0.22 7.16
CA LEU A 114 -7.90 -0.86 5.85
C LEU A 114 -8.21 0.12 4.73
N VAL A 115 -7.71 -0.22 3.54
CA VAL A 115 -8.12 0.35 2.27
C VAL A 115 -8.79 -0.74 1.44
N GLU A 116 -9.92 -0.39 0.84
CA GLU A 116 -10.56 -1.17 -0.21
C GLU A 116 -10.65 -0.29 -1.46
N LYS A 117 -10.23 -0.80 -2.62
CA LYS A 117 -10.18 -0.05 -3.87
C LYS A 117 -10.26 -0.96 -5.09
N THR A 118 -10.62 -0.39 -6.23
CA THR A 118 -10.29 -0.97 -7.53
C THR A 118 -9.07 -0.27 -8.12
N ARG A 119 -8.17 -1.04 -8.75
CA ARG A 119 -7.01 -0.53 -9.47
C ARG A 119 -7.10 -0.95 -10.92
N CYS A 120 -7.03 -0.02 -11.85
CA CYS A 120 -6.74 -0.35 -13.26
C CYS A 120 -5.38 0.18 -13.67
N LEU A 121 -4.73 -0.52 -14.60
CA LEU A 121 -3.50 -0.07 -15.22
C LEU A 121 -3.83 0.64 -16.53
N TRP A 122 -3.34 1.87 -16.68
CA TRP A 122 -3.50 2.63 -17.91
C TRP A 122 -2.14 2.99 -18.48
N LYS A 123 -1.96 2.79 -19.80
CA LYS A 123 -0.74 3.14 -20.49
C LYS A 123 -0.87 4.53 -21.10
N GLY A 124 -0.02 5.45 -20.65
CA GLY A 124 0.05 6.81 -21.18
C GLY A 124 0.64 6.89 -22.59
N GLU A 125 0.43 8.05 -23.23
CA GLU A 125 1.03 8.34 -24.55
C GLU A 125 2.56 8.42 -24.48
N ASP A 126 3.10 8.77 -23.31
CA ASP A 126 4.54 8.72 -22.99
C ASP A 126 5.05 7.28 -22.75
N GLY A 127 4.16 6.29 -22.78
CA GLY A 127 4.48 4.89 -22.56
C GLY A 127 4.56 4.46 -21.10
N LEU A 128 4.38 5.39 -20.16
CA LEU A 128 4.37 5.11 -18.72
C LEU A 128 3.10 4.36 -18.33
N ILE A 129 3.23 3.49 -17.32
CA ILE A 129 2.09 2.79 -16.75
C ILE A 129 1.63 3.56 -15.51
N TRP A 130 0.37 3.97 -15.55
CA TRP A 130 -0.32 4.63 -14.46
C TRP A 130 -1.18 3.62 -13.72
N GLU A 131 -1.09 3.63 -12.40
CA GLU A 131 -2.00 2.92 -11.52
C GLU A 131 -3.14 3.87 -11.13
N ILE A 132 -4.36 3.56 -11.57
CA ILE A 132 -5.54 4.39 -11.26
C ILE A 132 -6.35 3.66 -10.20
N ASP A 133 -6.37 4.22 -9.00
CA ASP A 133 -7.03 3.70 -7.82
C ASP A 133 -8.34 4.43 -7.52
N ARG A 134 -9.44 3.70 -7.50
CA ARG A 134 -10.74 4.19 -7.02
C ARG A 134 -11.00 3.61 -5.64
N TYR A 135 -10.95 4.45 -4.62
CA TYR A 135 -11.16 4.04 -3.25
C TYR A 135 -12.64 3.80 -2.98
N ILE A 136 -12.96 2.62 -2.49
CA ILE A 136 -14.32 2.22 -2.12
C ILE A 136 -14.53 2.65 -0.67
N ARG A 137 -15.18 3.80 -0.45
CA ARG A 137 -15.60 4.25 0.89
C ARG A 137 -16.99 4.87 0.87
N PRO A 138 -17.74 4.82 1.99
CA PRO A 138 -19.11 5.32 2.00
C PRO A 138 -19.26 6.86 2.01
N GLN A 139 -18.20 7.63 2.26
CA GLN A 139 -18.31 9.09 2.50
C GLN A 139 -17.54 9.98 1.51
N LEU A 140 -16.59 9.45 0.75
CA LEU A 140 -15.70 10.23 -0.12
C LEU A 140 -15.26 9.39 -1.32
N ASP A 141 -15.60 9.86 -2.52
CA ASP A 141 -15.08 9.33 -3.78
C ASP A 141 -13.67 9.89 -3.99
N ILE A 142 -12.66 9.04 -3.82
CA ILE A 142 -11.26 9.41 -4.05
C ILE A 142 -10.75 8.57 -5.21
N ILE A 143 -10.26 9.24 -6.25
CA ILE A 143 -9.53 8.63 -7.36
C ILE A 143 -8.10 9.16 -7.31
N LEU A 144 -7.14 8.25 -7.17
CA LEU A 144 -5.72 8.57 -7.22
C LEU A 144 -5.10 7.94 -8.45
N ALA A 145 -4.24 8.69 -9.13
CA ALA A 145 -3.40 8.16 -10.18
C ALA A 145 -1.94 8.24 -9.73
N GLU A 146 -1.27 7.11 -9.75
CA GLU A 146 0.14 6.96 -9.38
C GLU A 146 0.93 6.55 -10.61
N VAL A 147 2.13 7.11 -10.77
CA VAL A 147 3.07 6.73 -11.82
C VAL A 147 4.47 6.60 -11.20
N GLU A 148 5.11 5.46 -11.45
CA GLU A 148 6.49 5.21 -11.08
C GLU A 148 7.43 5.77 -12.16
N LEU A 149 8.47 6.47 -11.73
CA LEU A 149 9.49 7.09 -12.57
C LEU A 149 10.87 6.51 -12.24
N ASP A 150 11.70 6.43 -13.27
CA ASP A 150 13.09 5.98 -13.17
C ASP A 150 13.97 6.99 -12.41
N TYR A 151 13.61 8.27 -12.46
CA TYR A 151 14.30 9.38 -11.79
C TYR A 151 13.37 10.59 -11.58
N ILE A 152 13.78 11.51 -10.70
CA ILE A 152 12.90 12.56 -10.17
C ILE A 152 12.54 13.64 -11.19
N GLU A 153 13.43 13.94 -12.13
CA GLU A 153 13.20 14.93 -13.20
C GLU A 153 12.59 14.31 -14.47
N GLN A 154 12.13 13.07 -14.43
CA GLN A 154 11.53 12.43 -15.59
C GLN A 154 10.24 13.17 -15.99
N SER A 155 10.21 13.65 -17.23
CA SER A 155 9.01 14.28 -17.80
C SER A 155 7.88 13.26 -17.92
N ILE A 156 6.67 13.70 -17.59
CA ILE A 156 5.43 12.94 -17.77
C ILE A 156 4.43 13.78 -18.56
N ASN A 157 3.65 13.11 -19.40
CA ASN A 157 2.51 13.76 -20.05
C ASN A 157 1.30 13.64 -19.11
N LEU A 158 0.87 14.76 -18.53
CA LEU A 158 -0.30 14.77 -17.65
C LEU A 158 -1.59 14.66 -18.49
N PRO A 159 -2.40 13.61 -18.29
CA PRO A 159 -3.69 13.50 -18.97
C PRO A 159 -4.70 14.54 -18.48
N ASP A 160 -5.68 14.89 -19.31
CA ASP A 160 -6.72 15.89 -19.02
C ASP A 160 -7.61 15.57 -17.80
N TRP A 161 -7.64 14.30 -17.36
CA TRP A 161 -8.39 13.86 -16.18
C TRP A 161 -7.62 14.02 -14.86
N ILE A 162 -6.35 14.46 -14.89
CA ILE A 162 -5.58 14.81 -13.70
C ILE A 162 -6.07 16.16 -13.16
N ILE A 163 -6.28 16.25 -11.85
CA ILE A 163 -6.75 17.45 -11.16
C ILE A 163 -5.60 18.17 -10.45
N GLU A 164 -4.91 17.46 -9.55
CA GLU A 164 -3.91 18.07 -8.66
C GLU A 164 -2.81 17.05 -8.33
N GLU A 165 -1.55 17.50 -8.27
CA GLU A 165 -0.46 16.68 -7.77
C GLU A 165 -0.44 16.68 -6.23
N VAL A 166 -0.51 15.48 -5.65
CA VAL A 166 -0.57 15.24 -4.20
C VAL A 166 0.57 14.33 -3.72
N THR A 167 1.65 14.21 -4.50
CA THR A 167 2.83 13.37 -4.23
C THR A 167 3.36 13.49 -2.80
N TYR A 168 3.45 14.72 -2.29
CA TYR A 168 4.02 15.02 -0.97
C TYR A 168 2.97 15.23 0.12
N ASP A 169 1.68 15.06 -0.20
CA ASP A 169 0.61 15.23 0.79
C ASP A 169 0.34 13.90 1.51
N PRO A 170 0.66 13.79 2.82
CA PRO A 170 0.52 12.55 3.55
C PRO A 170 -0.93 12.06 3.63
N ARG A 171 -1.93 12.96 3.50
CA ARG A 171 -3.36 12.63 3.57
C ARG A 171 -3.81 11.65 2.49
N PHE A 172 -3.07 11.60 1.37
CA PHE A 172 -3.37 10.73 0.22
C PHE A 172 -2.51 9.47 0.16
N THR A 173 -1.77 9.15 1.22
CA THR A 173 -1.07 7.87 1.31
C THR A 173 -2.04 6.74 1.69
N ASN A 174 -1.80 5.52 1.22
CA ASN A 174 -2.65 4.36 1.57
C ASN A 174 -2.78 4.15 3.09
N SER A 175 -1.72 4.41 3.85
CA SER A 175 -1.73 4.25 5.32
C SER A 175 -2.60 5.30 6.00
N GLU A 176 -2.57 6.56 5.57
CA GLU A 176 -3.45 7.59 6.14
C GLU A 176 -4.90 7.39 5.70
N LEU A 177 -5.12 7.00 4.42
CA LEU A 177 -6.45 6.66 3.94
C LEU A 177 -7.03 5.44 4.68
N ALA A 178 -6.21 4.48 5.10
CA ALA A 178 -6.66 3.31 5.86
C ALA A 178 -7.19 3.67 7.25
N LYS A 179 -6.58 4.67 7.92
CA LYS A 179 -6.99 5.12 9.25
C LYS A 179 -8.38 5.74 9.27
N LEU A 180 -8.83 6.30 8.13
CA LEU A 180 -10.19 6.83 7.98
C LEU A 180 -11.27 5.75 8.05
N THR A 181 -10.92 4.48 7.87
CA THR A 181 -11.87 3.37 8.00
C THR A 181 -12.12 2.99 9.47
N MET A 182 -11.13 3.21 10.35
CA MET A 182 -11.30 2.93 11.79
C MET A 182 -12.25 3.91 12.47
N SER A 183 -12.28 5.17 12.03
CA SER A 183 -13.17 6.19 12.61
C SER A 183 -14.64 5.99 12.25
N ALA A 184 -14.95 5.23 11.21
CA ALA A 184 -16.33 4.92 10.80
C ALA A 184 -17.01 3.84 11.67
N GLY A 185 -16.27 3.14 12.55
CA GLY A 185 -16.80 2.14 13.49
C GLY A 185 -17.21 2.70 14.86
N GLY A 186 -17.10 4.02 15.08
CA GLY A 186 -17.41 4.68 16.36
C GLY A 186 -18.77 5.40 16.35
N GLY A 187 -19.85 4.63 16.48
CA GLY A 187 -21.23 5.10 16.62
C GLY A 187 -22.12 3.94 16.21
N ILE A 188 -22.83 3.25 17.11
CA ILE A 188 -23.88 3.73 18.03
C ILE A 188 -23.80 2.95 19.35
#